data_AF-A0A7H4N845-F1
#
_entry.id   AF-A0A7H4N845-F1
#
_cell.length_a   1.000
_cell.length_b   1.000
_cell.length_c   1.000
_cell.angle_alpha   90.00
_cell.angle_beta   90.00
_cell.angle_gamma   90.00
#
_symmetry.space_group_name_H-M   'P 1'
#
loop_
_entity.id
_entity.type
_entity.pdbx_description
1 polymer ?
#
loop_
_entity_poly.entity_id
_entity_poly.type
_entity_poly.pdbx_seq_one_letter_code
_entity_poly.pdbx_strand_id
1 'polypeptide(L)'
;MKCFVIGIGGVGGALIETIKRQQSWLKSKHIDLRVCGVANSRALLTNVHGLNLEHWRDELAEAKEAFNLGRLIRLVKEYHLLNPVIVDCTSSQAVADQYADFLREGSTW
;
A
#
# COMPACT_ATOMS: atom_id res chain seq x y z
N MET A 1 -3.41 1.68 -11.75
CA MET A 1 -3.83 1.07 -10.47
C MET A 1 -2.85 1.47 -9.38
N LYS A 2 -3.34 1.86 -8.21
CA LYS A 2 -2.52 2.27 -7.07
C LYS A 2 -2.67 1.24 -5.96
N CYS A 3 -1.55 0.70 -5.48
CA CYS A 3 -1.48 -0.40 -4.54
C CYS A 3 -0.87 0.09 -3.23
N PHE A 4 -1.48 -0.30 -2.10
CA PHE A 4 -0.99 -0.07 -0.75
C PHE A 4 -0.79 -1.41 -0.07
N VAL A 5 0.42 -1.70 0.39
CA VAL A 5 0.76 -2.97 1.04
C VAL A 5 0.98 -2.74 2.53
N ILE A 6 0.12 -3.32 3.36
CA ILE A 6 0.16 -3.20 4.81
C ILE A 6 0.71 -4.50 5.39
N GLY A 7 1.57 -4.41 6.40
CA GLY A 7 2.24 -5.60 6.94
C GLY A 7 3.48 -5.98 6.14
N ILE A 8 4.46 -5.07 6.11
CA ILE A 8 5.79 -5.40 5.59
C ILE A 8 6.56 -6.25 6.61
N GLY A 9 6.45 -7.57 6.43
CA GLY A 9 7.33 -8.60 6.98
C GLY A 9 7.87 -9.49 5.86
N GLY A 10 7.98 -10.80 6.09
CA GLY A 10 8.40 -11.76 5.07
C GLY A 10 7.48 -11.79 3.85
N VAL A 11 6.16 -11.93 4.07
CA VAL A 11 5.16 -12.02 2.99
C VAL A 11 5.02 -10.70 2.23
N GLY A 12 4.75 -9.59 2.93
CA GLY A 12 4.60 -8.27 2.30
C GLY A 12 5.85 -7.84 1.52
N GLY A 13 7.05 -8.13 2.06
CA GLY A 13 8.29 -7.90 1.33
C GLY A 13 8.42 -8.76 0.07
N ALA A 14 8.14 -10.06 0.16
CA ALA A 14 8.17 -10.96 -1.00
C ALA A 14 7.16 -10.58 -2.09
N LEU A 15 5.99 -10.06 -1.70
CA LEU A 15 4.99 -9.53 -2.62
C LEU A 15 5.54 -8.33 -3.40
N ILE A 16 6.16 -7.35 -2.72
CA ILE A 16 6.74 -6.19 -3.39
C ILE A 16 7.82 -6.61 -4.38
N GLU A 17 8.70 -7.55 -4.00
CA GLU A 17 9.71 -8.09 -4.91
C GLU A 17 9.09 -8.81 -6.11
N THR A 18 7.95 -9.48 -5.92
CA THR A 18 7.21 -10.11 -7.01
C THR A 18 6.61 -9.08 -7.95
N ILE A 19 5.96 -8.03 -7.41
CA ILE A 19 5.42 -6.91 -8.20
C ILE A 19 6.54 -6.26 -9.01
N LYS A 20 7.69 -6.00 -8.38
CA LYS A 20 8.89 -5.44 -9.02
C LYS A 20 9.34 -6.27 -10.22
N ARG A 21 9.53 -7.59 -10.03
CA ARG A 21 9.91 -8.50 -11.13
C ARG A 21 8.87 -8.58 -12.25
N GLN A 22 7.58 -8.41 -11.92
CA GLN A 22 6.48 -8.50 -12.87
C GLN A 22 6.17 -7.17 -13.57
N GLN A 23 6.84 -6.06 -13.26
CA GLN A 23 6.58 -4.75 -13.86
C GLN A 23 6.55 -4.79 -15.40
N SER A 24 7.52 -5.45 -16.03
CA SER A 24 7.57 -5.56 -17.50
C SER A 24 6.40 -6.37 -18.07
N TRP A 25 5.98 -7.43 -17.37
CA TRP A 25 4.83 -8.25 -17.77
C TRP A 25 3.50 -7.51 -17.59
N LEU A 26 3.33 -6.78 -16.49
CA LEU A 26 2.14 -5.96 -16.24
C LEU A 26 2.00 -4.88 -17.32
N LYS A 27 3.11 -4.20 -17.66
CA LYS A 27 3.14 -3.22 -18.74
C LYS A 27 2.77 -3.82 -20.10
N SER A 28 3.22 -5.04 -20.43
CA SER A 28 2.84 -5.71 -21.68
C SER A 28 1.35 -6.11 -21.74
N LYS A 29 0.66 -6.13 -20.58
CA LYS A 29 -0.79 -6.30 -20.47
C LYS A 29 -1.55 -4.97 -20.36
N HIS A 30 -0.89 -3.83 -20.58
CA HIS A 30 -1.44 -2.48 -20.38
C HIS A 30 -1.91 -2.24 -18.94
N ILE A 31 -1.32 -2.94 -17.97
CA ILE A 31 -1.58 -2.77 -16.54
C ILE A 31 -0.48 -1.90 -15.94
N ASP A 32 -0.85 -0.69 -15.51
CA ASP A 32 0.04 0.19 -14.76
C ASP A 32 -0.23 0.02 -13.25
N LEU A 33 0.44 -0.96 -12.62
CA LEU A 33 0.36 -1.19 -11.18
C LEU A 33 1.51 -0.48 -10.47
N ARG A 34 1.16 0.48 -9.61
CA ARG A 34 2.12 1.25 -8.82
C ARG A 34 1.92 0.98 -7.33
N VAL A 35 2.99 0.62 -6.64
CA VAL A 35 2.98 0.60 -5.17
C VAL A 35 3.12 2.05 -4.71
N CYS A 36 2.05 2.59 -4.13
CA CYS A 36 1.98 3.98 -3.69
C CYS A 36 2.12 4.11 -2.16
N GLY A 37 2.06 3.00 -1.43
CA GLY A 37 2.41 3.01 -0.03
C GLY A 37 2.72 1.63 0.51
N VAL A 38 3.60 1.60 1.49
CA VAL A 38 3.99 0.41 2.23
C VAL A 38 4.02 0.75 3.72
N ALA A 39 3.54 -0.17 4.54
CA ALA A 39 3.48 0.05 5.99
C ALA A 39 3.84 -1.20 6.78
N ASN A 40 4.55 -1.01 7.88
CA ASN A 40 4.68 -2.01 8.95
C ASN A 40 4.06 -1.45 10.24
N SER A 41 4.21 -2.15 11.36
CA SER A 41 3.64 -1.71 12.64
C SER A 41 4.25 -0.42 13.20
N ARG A 42 5.35 0.08 12.62
CA ARG A 42 6.13 1.23 13.12
C ARG A 42 6.17 2.40 12.16
N ALA A 43 6.10 2.16 10.86
CA ALA A 43 6.35 3.16 9.83
C ALA A 43 5.39 3.03 8.64
N LEU A 44 5.11 4.17 8.03
CA LEU A 44 4.36 4.33 6.79
C LEU A 44 5.23 5.10 5.79
N LEU A 45 5.42 4.53 4.60
CA LEU A 45 6.07 5.19 3.47
C LEU A 45 5.03 5.35 2.36
N THR A 46 4.83 6.56 1.84
CA THR A 46 3.85 6.82 0.78
C THR A 46 4.37 7.75 -0.30
N ASN A 47 3.96 7.51 -1.54
CA ASN A 47 4.18 8.39 -2.69
C ASN A 47 3.05 8.18 -3.71
N VAL A 48 2.29 9.25 -3.98
CA VAL A 48 1.14 9.20 -4.91
C VAL A 48 1.55 8.85 -6.35
N HIS A 49 2.79 9.13 -6.73
CA HIS A 49 3.33 8.82 -8.06
C HIS A 49 3.91 7.40 -8.17
N GLY A 50 4.07 6.71 -7.03
CA GLY A 50 4.68 5.40 -6.91
C GLY A 50 6.02 5.46 -6.17
N LEU A 51 6.30 4.42 -5.38
CA LEU A 51 7.55 4.25 -4.65
C LEU A 51 8.65 3.74 -5.57
N ASN A 52 9.91 4.03 -5.21
CA ASN A 52 11.05 3.39 -5.84
C ASN A 52 11.22 1.97 -5.29
N LEU A 53 10.86 0.96 -6.08
CA LEU A 53 10.94 -0.44 -5.66
C LEU A 53 12.38 -0.98 -5.56
N GLU A 54 13.40 -0.20 -5.91
CA GLU A 54 14.80 -0.55 -5.62
C GLU A 54 15.18 -0.22 -4.17
N HIS A 55 14.66 0.88 -3.62
CA HIS A 55 15.11 1.45 -2.33
C HIS A 55 14.03 1.49 -1.25
N TRP A 56 12.83 0.97 -1.54
CA TRP A 56 11.66 1.04 -0.65
C TRP A 56 11.93 0.51 0.79
N ARG A 57 12.85 -0.43 0.97
CA ARG A 57 13.19 -0.97 2.29
C ARG A 57 13.94 0.04 3.14
N ASP A 58 14.94 0.69 2.55
CA ASP A 58 15.76 1.70 3.21
C ASP A 58 14.92 2.97 3.45
N GLU A 59 14.14 3.38 2.44
CA GLU A 59 13.18 4.49 2.56
C GLU A 59 12.14 4.24 3.67
N LEU A 60 11.66 3.00 3.83
CA LEU A 60 10.72 2.64 4.91
C LEU A 60 11.42 2.61 6.28
N ALA A 61 12.69 2.22 6.35
CA ALA A 61 13.46 2.23 7.60
C ALA A 61 13.74 3.66 8.08
N GLU A 62 13.91 4.61 7.14
CA GLU A 62 14.11 6.03 7.42
C GLU A 62 12.80 6.82 7.56
N ALA A 63 11.67 6.22 7.20
CA ALA A 63 10.36 6.86 7.30
C ALA A 63 10.05 7.23 8.75
N LYS A 64 9.83 8.53 8.97
CA LYS A 64 9.54 9.09 10.30
C LYS A 64 8.04 9.06 10.64
N GLU A 65 7.20 8.82 9.64
CA GLU A 65 5.76 8.77 9.82
C GLU A 65 5.36 7.41 10.41
N ALA A 66 4.80 7.44 11.62
CA ALA A 66 4.28 6.23 12.25
C ALA A 66 3.08 5.70 11.46
N PHE A 67 2.94 4.37 11.40
CA PHE A 67 1.77 3.79 10.76
C PHE A 67 0.49 4.18 11.50
N ASN A 68 -0.42 4.81 10.77
CA ASN A 68 -1.74 5.16 11.22
C ASN A 68 -2.75 4.87 10.10
N LEU A 69 -3.67 3.96 10.33
CA LEU A 69 -4.65 3.57 9.31
C LEU A 69 -5.56 4.74 8.89
N GLY A 70 -5.95 5.59 9.85
CA GLY A 70 -6.72 6.81 9.56
C GLY A 70 -5.99 7.77 8.64
N ARG A 71 -4.65 7.83 8.72
CA ARG A 71 -3.81 8.61 7.81
C ARG A 71 -3.78 8.03 6.42
N LEU A 72 -3.61 6.71 6.29
CA LEU A 72 -3.69 6.02 4.99
C LEU A 72 -5.05 6.27 4.32
N ILE A 73 -6.14 6.14 5.08
CA ILE A 73 -7.50 6.45 4.65
C ILE A 73 -7.63 7.89 4.15
N ARG A 74 -7.08 8.86 4.90
CA ARG A 74 -7.07 10.26 4.48
C ARG A 74 -6.32 10.46 3.17
N LEU A 75 -5.16 9.84 2.99
CA LEU A 75 -4.40 9.93 1.72
C LEU A 75 -5.20 9.38 0.54
N VAL A 76 -5.89 8.25 0.73
CA VAL A 76 -6.78 7.68 -0.30
C VAL A 76 -7.87 8.67 -0.72
N LYS A 77 -8.50 9.35 0.26
CA LYS A 77 -9.52 10.38 0.01
C LYS A 77 -8.94 11.64 -0.61
N GLU A 78 -7.86 12.17 -0.05
CA GLU A 78 -7.20 13.43 -0.43
C GLU A 78 -6.71 13.39 -1.88
N TYR A 79 -6.15 12.25 -2.30
CA TYR A 79 -5.67 12.10 -3.68
C TYR A 79 -6.73 11.61 -4.67
N HIS A 80 -8.01 11.52 -4.26
CA HIS A 80 -9.11 11.02 -5.07
C HIS A 80 -8.74 9.72 -5.81
N LEU A 81 -8.16 8.76 -5.06
CA LEU A 81 -7.65 7.55 -5.66
C LEU A 81 -8.82 6.69 -6.15
N LEU A 82 -8.97 6.60 -7.46
CA LEU A 82 -9.93 5.70 -8.09
C LEU A 82 -9.45 4.25 -7.91
N ASN A 83 -10.26 3.44 -7.21
CA ASN A 83 -10.07 2.01 -6.99
C ASN A 83 -8.67 1.65 -6.44
N PRO A 84 -8.31 2.10 -5.23
CA PRO A 84 -7.07 1.69 -4.59
C PRO A 84 -7.13 0.19 -4.28
N VAL A 85 -6.05 -0.52 -4.56
CA VAL A 85 -5.87 -1.91 -4.12
C VAL A 85 -5.17 -1.87 -2.78
N ILE A 86 -5.81 -2.37 -1.73
CA ILE A 86 -5.19 -2.55 -0.42
C ILE A 86 -4.87 -4.04 -0.27
N VAL A 87 -3.61 -4.34 0.03
CA VAL A 87 -3.15 -5.69 0.32
C VAL A 87 -2.73 -5.75 1.77
N ASP A 88 -3.49 -6.48 2.58
CA ASP A 88 -3.15 -6.76 3.97
C ASP A 88 -2.33 -8.04 4.07
N CYS A 89 -1.09 -7.90 4.52
CA CYS A 89 -0.15 -8.97 4.84
C CYS A 89 0.18 -9.00 6.34
N THR A 90 -0.63 -8.33 7.17
CA THR A 90 -0.51 -8.38 8.62
C THR A 90 -1.11 -9.67 9.17
N SER A 91 -0.66 -10.09 10.35
CA SER A 91 -1.33 -11.12 11.15
C SER A 91 -2.38 -10.52 12.11
N SER A 92 -2.73 -9.24 11.94
CA SER A 92 -3.56 -8.48 12.88
C SER A 92 -4.99 -8.37 12.37
N GLN A 93 -5.91 -9.12 12.99
CA GLN A 93 -7.34 -9.05 12.68
C GLN A 93 -7.89 -7.62 12.87
N ALA A 94 -7.37 -6.87 13.85
CA ALA A 94 -7.80 -5.50 14.11
C ALA A 94 -7.48 -4.54 12.94
N VAL A 95 -6.41 -4.78 12.18
CA VAL A 95 -6.10 -3.98 10.98
C VAL A 95 -7.06 -4.34 9.86
N ALA A 96 -7.35 -5.64 9.70
CA ALA A 96 -8.30 -6.16 8.73
C ALA A 96 -9.71 -5.57 8.88
N ASP A 97 -10.23 -5.59 10.11
CA ASP A 97 -11.58 -5.14 10.41
C ASP A 97 -11.74 -3.62 10.16
N GLN A 98 -10.74 -2.82 10.56
CA GLN A 98 -10.82 -1.36 10.44
C GLN A 98 -10.88 -0.86 8.99
N TYR A 99 -10.20 -1.50 8.03
CA TYR A 99 -10.36 -1.09 6.63
C TYR A 99 -11.58 -1.74 5.96
N ALA A 100 -12.04 -2.91 6.41
CA ALA A 100 -13.27 -3.51 5.90
C ALA A 100 -14.49 -2.61 6.18
N ASP A 101 -14.56 -2.08 7.40
CA ASP A 101 -15.57 -1.09 7.79
C ASP A 101 -15.45 0.19 6.94
N PHE A 102 -14.22 0.68 6.74
CA PHE A 102 -13.97 1.85 5.91
C PHE A 102 -14.38 1.67 4.44
N LEU A 103 -14.05 0.53 3.83
CA LEU A 103 -14.44 0.23 2.44
C LEU A 103 -15.97 0.13 2.31
N ARG A 104 -16.66 -0.35 3.35
CA ARG A 104 -18.13 -0.35 3.40
C ARG A 104 -18.71 1.06 3.49
N GLU A 105 -18.12 1.92 4.32
CA GLU A 105 -18.54 3.33 4.45
C GLU A 105 -18.33 4.17 3.17
N GLY A 106 -17.44 3.73 2.27
CA GLY A 106 -17.21 4.34 0.96
C GLY A 106 -18.31 4.09 -0.09
N SER A 107 -19.38 3.34 0.24
CA SER A 107 -20.43 2.94 -0.73
C SER A 107 -21.63 3.92 -0.81
N THR A 108 -21.53 5.11 -0.22
CA THR A 108 -22.68 6.04 -0.04
C THR A 108 -22.45 7.48 -0.52
N TRP A 109 -21.67 7.69 -1.59
CA TRP A 109 -21.70 8.95 -2.36
C TRP A 109 -21.57 8.70 -3.86
#